data_AF-A0A3S4EQ42-F1
#
_entry.id   AF-A0A3S4EQ42-F1
#
_cell.length_a   1.000
_cell.length_b   1.000
_cell.length_c   1.000
_cell.angle_alpha   90.00
_cell.angle_beta   90.00
_cell.angle_gamma   90.00
#
_symmetry.space_group_name_H-M   'P 1'
#
loop_
_entity.id
_entity.type
_entity.pdbx_description
1 polymer ?
#
loop_
_entity_poly.entity_id
_entity_poly.type
_entity_poly.pdbx_seq_one_letter_code
_entity_poly.pdbx_strand_id
1 'polypeptide(L)' 'MAIDTPSGVQLRIRGKVQGVGFRPFVWQLAQQLRLHGDVCNDGDGVVVRLLEEPSQFIAALYQDWPAAGAH' A
#
# COMPACT_ATOMS: atom_id res chain seq x y z
N MET A 1 17.43 18.99 -20.93
CA MET A 1 16.58 17.82 -20.70
C MET A 1 16.30 17.73 -19.21
N ALA A 2 15.12 18.16 -18.77
CA ALA A 2 14.67 17.83 -17.42
C ALA A 2 14.23 16.36 -17.48
N ILE A 3 14.85 15.51 -16.67
CA ILE A 3 14.32 14.17 -16.44
C ILE A 3 13.08 14.36 -15.56
N ASP A 4 11.89 14.15 -16.14
CA ASP A 4 10.66 14.08 -15.36
C ASP A 4 10.83 12.93 -14.38
N THR A 5 11.19 13.27 -13.14
CA THR A 5 11.31 12.29 -12.08
C THR A 5 9.88 11.92 -11.71
N PRO A 6 9.46 10.66 -11.87
CA PRO A 6 8.10 10.27 -11.52
C PRO A 6 7.86 10.62 -10.05
N SER A 7 6.88 11.48 -9.83
CA SER A 7 6.52 11.97 -8.50
C SER A 7 5.67 10.90 -7.82
N GLY A 8 6.32 9.93 -7.20
CA GLY A 8 5.63 8.86 -6.47
C GLY A 8 5.05 9.33 -5.13
N VAL A 9 4.10 8.56 -4.60
CA VAL A 9 3.51 8.73 -3.28
C VAL A 9 4.01 7.66 -2.32
N GLN A 10 4.19 8.04 -1.05
CA GLN A 10 4.49 7.09 0.03
C GLN A 10 3.35 7.08 1.04
N LEU A 11 2.80 5.90 1.29
CA LEU A 11 1.77 5.64 2.29
C LEU A 11 2.39 4.87 3.47
N ARG A 12 2.15 5.36 4.69
CA ARG A 12 2.51 4.64 5.93
C ARG A 12 1.25 4.10 6.58
N ILE A 13 1.22 2.78 6.77
CA ILE A 13 0.09 2.06 7.34
C ILE A 13 0.52 1.48 8.68
N ARG A 14 -0.20 1.85 9.72
CA ARG A 14 0.03 1.44 11.12
C ARG A 14 -1.13 0.60 11.63
N GLY A 15 -0.89 -0.14 12.71
CA GLY A 15 -1.87 -1.04 13.34
C GLY A 15 -1.43 -2.50 13.26
N LYS A 16 -2.39 -3.43 13.31
CA LYS A 16 -2.12 -4.88 13.22
C LYS A 16 -1.81 -5.29 11.77
N VAL A 17 -0.59 -4.99 11.31
CA VAL A 17 -0.13 -5.23 9.93
C VAL A 17 1.05 -6.20 9.81
N GLN A 18 1.52 -6.75 10.95
CA GLN A 18 2.64 -7.69 11.01
C GLN A 18 2.13 -9.11 11.29
N GLY A 19 2.65 -10.11 10.57
CA GLY A 19 2.28 -11.51 10.76
C GLY A 19 0.86 -11.89 10.32
N VAL A 20 0.12 -10.98 9.67
CA VAL A 20 -1.31 -11.17 9.30
C VAL A 20 -1.56 -11.36 7.80
N GLY A 21 -0.51 -11.39 6.97
CA GLY A 21 -0.68 -11.47 5.51
C GLY A 21 -0.92 -10.12 4.81
N PHE A 22 -0.68 -8.99 5.48
CA PHE A 22 -0.91 -7.66 4.92
C PHE A 22 -0.08 -7.35 3.67
N ARG A 23 1.21 -7.72 3.65
CA ARG A 23 2.08 -7.48 2.47
C ARG A 23 1.62 -8.25 1.23
N PRO A 24 1.32 -9.57 1.29
CA PRO A 24 0.69 -10.27 0.18
C PRO A 24 -0.62 -9.63 -0.31
N PHE A 25 -1.49 -9.19 0.60
CA PHE A 25 -2.72 -8.49 0.25
C PHE A 25 -2.45 -7.18 -0.52
N VAL A 26 -1.56 -6.33 0.00
CA VAL A 26 -1.15 -5.08 -0.67
C VAL A 26 -0.58 -5.36 -2.06
N TRP A 27 0.28 -6.37 -2.19
CA TRP A 27 0.85 -6.75 -3.48
C TRP A 27 -0.24 -7.16 -4.47
N GLN A 28 -1.17 -8.02 -4.06
CA GLN A 28 -2.27 -8.47 -4.93
C GLN A 28 -3.17 -7.31 -5.35
N LEU A 29 -3.52 -6.42 -4.43
CA LEU A 29 -4.35 -5.25 -4.72
C LEU A 29 -3.63 -4.30 -5.71
N ALA A 30 -2.34 -4.06 -5.53
CA ALA A 30 -1.54 -3.26 -6.46
C ALA A 30 -1.51 -3.89 -7.86
N GLN A 31 -1.40 -5.21 -7.98
CA GLN A 31 -1.46 -5.91 -9.27
C GLN A 31 -2.83 -5.77 -9.94
N GLN A 32 -3.93 -5.91 -9.20
CA GLN A 32 -5.29 -5.75 -9.73
C GLN A 32 -5.56 -4.35 -10.26
N LEU A 33 -4.99 -3.33 -9.61
CA LEU A 33 -5.11 -1.92 -9.98
C LEU A 33 -4.02 -1.45 -10.96
N ARG A 34 -3.11 -2.34 -11.38
CA ARG A 34 -1.97 -2.04 -12.28
C ARG A 34 -1.07 -0.91 -11.78
N LEU A 35 -0.83 -0.89 -10.47
CA LEU A 35 0.03 0.09 -9.81
C LEU A 35 1.47 -0.44 -9.70
N HIS A 36 2.43 0.47 -9.75
CA HIS A 36 3.86 0.16 -9.71
C HIS A 36 4.51 0.79 -8.48
N GLY A 37 5.46 0.07 -7.90
CA GLY A 37 6.21 0.50 -6.74
C GLY A 37 6.56 -0.68 -5.85
N ASP A 38 6.53 -0.48 -4.54
CA ASP A 38 6.92 -1.53 -3.60
C ASP A 38 6.19 -1.44 -2.26
N VAL A 39 6.21 -2.56 -1.54
CA VAL A 39 5.69 -2.68 -0.19
C VAL A 39 6.74 -3.28 0.73
N CYS A 40 7.02 -2.62 1.84
CA CYS A 40 7.98 -3.05 2.84
C CYS A 40 7.39 -2.95 4.25
N ASN A 41 7.83 -3.82 5.15
CA ASN A 41 7.59 -3.66 6.59
C ASN A 41 8.90 -3.21 7.23
N ASP A 42 8.89 -2.07 7.90
CA ASP A 42 10.09 -1.46 8.50
C ASP A 42 10.13 -1.59 10.03
N GLY A 43 9.25 -2.40 10.63
CA GLY A 43 9.12 -2.55 12.07
C GLY A 43 8.19 -1.54 12.74
N ASP A 44 8.02 -0.32 12.21
CA ASP A 44 7.06 0.70 12.68
C ASP A 44 5.71 0.63 11.93
N GLY A 45 5.62 -0.25 10.94
CA GLY A 45 4.40 -0.47 10.17
C GLY A 45 4.70 -1.03 8.79
N VAL A 46 3.80 -0.78 7.85
CA VAL A 46 3.99 -1.10 6.44
C VAL A 46 4.06 0.18 5.64
N VAL A 47 5.10 0.30 4.83
CA VAL A 47 5.32 1.38 3.88
C VAL A 47 4.98 0.87 2.49
N VAL A 48 4.09 1.59 1.81
CA VAL A 48 3.73 1.35 0.40
C VAL A 48 4.18 2.56 -0.39
N ARG A 49 4.97 2.34 -1.44
CA ARG A 49 5.38 3.38 -2.39
C ARG A 49 4.72 3.08 -3.72
N LEU A 50 4.05 4.07 -4.30
CA LEU A 50 3.38 3.95 -5.60
C LEU A 50 3.88 5.05 -6.53
N LEU A 51 4.02 4.74 -7.82
CA LEU A 51 4.33 5.71 -8.86
C LEU A 51 3.07 6.44 -9.34
N GLU A 52 1.91 5.80 -9.23
CA GLU A 52 0.61 6.31 -9.64
C GLU A 52 -0.19 6.94 -8.49
N GLU A 53 -1.32 7.55 -8.86
CA GLU A 53 -2.29 8.16 -7.94
C GLU A 53 -2.92 7.10 -7.01
N PRO A 54 -2.93 7.31 -5.67
CA PRO A 54 -3.28 6.26 -4.72
C PRO A 54 -4.76 6.16 -4.36
N SER A 55 -5.65 7.05 -4.81
CA SER A 55 -7.03 7.14 -4.29
C SER A 55 -7.81 5.83 -4.43
N GLN A 56 -7.72 5.17 -5.59
CA GLN A 56 -8.39 3.88 -5.79
C GLN A 56 -7.80 2.78 -4.89
N PHE A 57 -6.47 2.78 -4.72
CA PHE A 57 -5.79 1.85 -3.82
C PHE A 57 -6.21 2.05 -2.37
N ILE A 58 -6.28 3.30 -1.91
CA ILE A 58 -6.69 3.66 -0.55
C ILE A 58 -8.14 3.24 -0.31
N ALA A 59 -9.04 3.53 -1.25
CA ALA A 59 -10.45 3.16 -1.15
C ALA A 59 -10.62 1.64 -1.05
N ALA A 60 -9.98 0.87 -1.95
CA ALA A 60 -10.04 -0.59 -1.93
C ALA A 60 -9.37 -1.18 -0.68
N LEU A 61 -8.28 -0.58 -0.19
CA LEU A 61 -7.63 -1.03 1.04
C LEU A 61 -8.57 -0.91 2.24
N TYR A 62 -9.36 0.16 2.36
CA TYR A 62 -10.37 0.27 3.43
C TYR A 62 -11.55 -0.67 3.26
N GLN A 63 -11.92 -1.03 2.03
CA GLN A 63 -13.06 -1.92 1.76
C GLN A 63 -12.69 -3.40 1.95
N ASP A 64 -11.55 -3.82 1.41
CA ASP A 64 -11.18 -5.23 1.29
C ASP A 64 -10.27 -5.70 2.43
N TRP A 65 -9.56 -4.78 3.10
CA TRP A 65 -8.86 -5.07 4.34
C TRP A 65 -9.62 -4.46 5.52
N PRO A 66 -10.54 -5.23 6.15
CA PRO A 66 -11.07 -4.83 7.43
C PRO A 66 -9.89 -4.85 8.40
N ALA A 67 -9.29 -3.68 8.65
CA ALA A 67 -8.32 -3.50 9.72
C ALA A 67 -8.92 -4.18 10.95
N ALA A 68 -8.24 -5.19 11.49
CA ALA A 68 -8.76 -6.03 12.55
C ALA A 68 -9.14 -5.17 13.77
N GLY A 69 -10.40 -4.78 13.78
CA GLY A 69 -11.25 -4.24 14.84
C GLY A 69 -12.68 -4.79 14.68
N ALA A 70 -12.85 -5.90 13.95
CA ALA A 70 -13.84 -6.88 14.35
C ALA A 70 -13.22 -7.65 15.51
N HIS A 71 -13.70 -7.32 16.72
CA HIS A 71 -13.26 -7.68 18.09
C HIS A 71 -12.33 -6.66 18.75
#